data_AF-A0A1F6PU80-F1
#
_entry.id   AF-A0A1F6PU80-F1
#
_cell.length_a   1.000
_cell.length_b   1.000
_cell.length_c   1.000
_cell.angle_alpha   90.00
_cell.angle_beta   90.00
_cell.angle_gamma   90.00
#
_symmetry.space_group_name_H-M   'P 1'
#
loop_
_entity.id
_entity.type
_entity.pdbx_description
1 polymer ?
#
loop_
_entity_poly.entity_id
_entity_poly.type
_entity_poly.pdbx_seq_one_letter_code
_entity_poly.pdbx_strand_id
1 'polypeptide(L)'
;MSVGISNNNAIFQRNERKISFEGINARKYIDLFSNSPVSDAFVKEMAQGIESMGIVGQKTIKGQNLRYKIAQKTSDIFPELKGHHPEGWPEGTTVDNAPGFSAVGFIALFEKPIDQPKPNITLVRHETLHGLDSLFGKIFKGNEFFTDTKGFTKAYLKDIKNLPENMKKYGKKVKDADTYINYLIQGSNPQKANTQGKREAFAVIGAKLNGGSDQEKLSKGMDKLIDKVFPNTVAYVEKLLWLLGKR
;
A
#
# COMPACT_ATOMS: atom_id res chain seq x y z
N MET A 1 -0.35 -0.03 11.05
CA MET A 1 -1.32 -0.65 11.97
C MET A 1 -1.37 -2.14 11.68
N SER A 2 -1.12 -2.99 12.69
CA SER A 2 -1.34 -4.43 12.62
C SER A 2 -2.73 -4.69 13.19
N VAL A 3 -3.72 -4.96 12.34
CA VAL A 3 -4.99 -5.49 12.80
C VAL A 3 -4.69 -6.92 13.24
N GLY A 4 -4.68 -7.17 14.55
CA GLY A 4 -4.42 -8.48 15.12
C GLY A 4 -5.55 -9.44 14.79
N ILE A 5 -5.56 -9.97 13.57
CA ILE A 5 -6.51 -11.00 13.14
C ILE A 5 -5.90 -12.33 13.55
N SER A 6 -6.47 -12.96 14.59
CA SER A 6 -6.11 -14.32 14.99
C SER A 6 -6.28 -15.27 13.80
N ASN A 7 -5.33 -16.20 13.63
CA ASN A 7 -5.36 -17.27 12.64
C ASN A 7 -6.60 -18.17 12.79
N ASN A 8 -7.75 -17.73 12.30
CA ASN A 8 -8.89 -18.60 12.06
C ASN A 8 -8.81 -19.07 10.62
N ASN A 9 -8.46 -20.35 10.45
CA ASN A 9 -8.59 -21.10 9.21
C ASN A 9 -10.07 -21.23 8.85
N ALA A 10 -10.72 -20.14 8.45
CA ALA A 10 -12.01 -20.19 7.79
C ALA A 10 -11.78 -20.83 6.41
N ILE A 11 -12.41 -21.99 6.19
CA ILE A 11 -12.39 -22.72 4.93
C ILE A 11 -13.19 -21.87 3.92
N PHE A 12 -12.51 -21.02 3.17
CA PHE A 12 -13.11 -20.28 2.07
C PHE A 12 -13.33 -21.22 0.89
N GLN A 13 -14.59 -21.50 0.55
CA GLN A 13 -14.95 -22.20 -0.68
C GLN A 13 -14.55 -21.34 -1.88
N ARG A 14 -13.50 -21.75 -2.59
CA ARG A 14 -13.10 -21.14 -3.87
C ARG A 14 -14.18 -21.45 -4.89
N ASN A 15 -14.82 -20.41 -5.44
CA ASN A 15 -15.77 -20.58 -6.51
C ASN A 15 -15.12 -20.22 -7.86
N GLU A 16 -15.16 -21.16 -8.80
CA GLU A 16 -14.61 -21.03 -10.16
C GLU A 16 -15.58 -20.30 -11.08
N ARG A 17 -15.92 -19.03 -10.78
CA ARG A 17 -16.52 -18.19 -11.83
C ARG A 17 -15.52 -18.14 -13.00
N LYS A 18 -15.96 -18.55 -14.19
CA LYS A 18 -15.25 -18.42 -15.47
C LYS A 18 -15.17 -16.93 -15.87
N ILE A 19 -14.44 -16.14 -15.11
CA ILE A 19 -13.94 -14.86 -15.58
C ILE A 19 -12.85 -15.20 -16.60
N SER A 20 -12.91 -14.62 -17.80
CA SER A 20 -11.85 -14.82 -18.78
C SER A 20 -10.57 -14.14 -18.26
N PHE A 21 -9.63 -14.96 -17.78
CA PHE A 21 -8.30 -14.56 -17.35
C PHE A 21 -7.25 -14.79 -18.45
N GLU A 22 -7.67 -14.92 -19.71
CA GLU A 22 -6.74 -15.13 -20.82
C GLU A 22 -5.66 -14.04 -20.81
N GLY A 23 -4.40 -14.47 -20.66
CA GLY A 23 -3.23 -13.59 -20.58
C GLY A 23 -2.92 -12.97 -19.21
N ILE A 24 -3.71 -13.21 -18.16
CA ILE A 24 -3.49 -12.62 -16.81
C ILE A 24 -2.80 -13.64 -15.89
N ASN A 25 -1.46 -13.54 -15.82
CA ASN A 25 -0.62 -14.42 -15.00
C ASN A 25 -0.83 -14.22 -13.49
N ALA A 26 -1.26 -13.03 -13.07
CA ALA A 26 -1.50 -12.73 -11.66
C ALA A 26 -2.73 -13.42 -11.06
N ARG A 27 -3.63 -14.01 -11.87
CA ARG A 27 -4.84 -14.69 -11.38
C ARG A 27 -4.56 -15.70 -10.28
N LYS A 28 -3.47 -16.47 -10.40
CA LYS A 28 -3.10 -17.48 -9.40
C LYS A 28 -2.89 -16.93 -7.99
N TYR A 29 -2.71 -15.61 -7.82
CA TYR A 29 -2.56 -14.95 -6.53
C TYR A 29 -3.85 -14.30 -6.01
N ILE A 30 -4.92 -14.28 -6.80
CA ILE A 30 -6.18 -13.62 -6.47
C ILE A 30 -7.17 -14.63 -5.90
N ASP A 31 -7.78 -14.30 -4.78
CA ASP A 31 -8.94 -14.98 -4.19
C ASP A 31 -10.19 -14.11 -4.42
N LEU A 32 -11.25 -14.77 -4.93
CA LEU A 32 -12.56 -14.16 -5.19
C LEU A 32 -13.60 -14.86 -4.34
N PHE A 33 -14.65 -14.14 -3.96
CA PHE A 33 -15.62 -14.59 -2.97
C PHE A 33 -17.02 -14.59 -3.58
N SER A 34 -17.71 -15.74 -3.54
CA SER A 34 -19.03 -15.89 -4.16
C SER A 34 -20.11 -15.05 -3.50
N ASN A 35 -19.97 -14.78 -2.20
CA ASN A 35 -20.85 -13.92 -1.42
C ASN A 35 -20.52 -12.41 -1.58
N SER A 36 -19.46 -12.07 -2.32
CA SER A 36 -19.07 -10.68 -2.61
C SER A 36 -18.59 -10.53 -4.06
N PRO A 37 -19.49 -10.71 -5.04
CA PRO A 37 -19.11 -10.74 -6.45
C PRO A 37 -18.65 -9.35 -6.92
N VAL A 38 -17.45 -9.29 -7.50
CA VAL A 38 -16.90 -8.07 -8.12
C VAL A 38 -17.00 -8.10 -9.63
N SER A 39 -16.85 -6.95 -10.28
CA SER A 39 -16.83 -6.87 -11.74
C SER A 39 -15.53 -7.42 -12.35
N ASP A 40 -15.63 -8.01 -13.54
CA ASP A 40 -14.47 -8.50 -14.30
C ASP A 40 -13.47 -7.38 -14.62
N ALA A 41 -14.00 -6.18 -14.92
CA ALA A 41 -13.18 -4.99 -15.17
C ALA A 41 -12.31 -4.63 -13.96
N PHE A 42 -12.88 -4.71 -12.75
CA PHE A 42 -12.13 -4.47 -11.53
C PHE A 42 -11.07 -5.54 -11.29
N VAL A 43 -11.40 -6.82 -11.43
CA VAL A 43 -10.43 -7.89 -11.26
C VAL A 43 -9.26 -7.74 -12.25
N LYS A 44 -9.55 -7.40 -13.51
CA LYS A 44 -8.53 -7.15 -14.53
C LYS A 44 -7.62 -5.98 -14.15
N GLU A 45 -8.17 -4.86 -13.68
CA GLU A 45 -7.39 -3.71 -13.24
C GLU A 45 -6.48 -4.06 -12.05
N MET A 46 -7.00 -4.76 -11.04
CA MET A 46 -6.20 -5.17 -9.88
C MET A 46 -5.09 -6.14 -10.29
N ALA A 47 -5.38 -7.08 -11.19
CA ALA A 47 -4.38 -8.00 -11.71
C ALA A 47 -3.28 -7.29 -12.50
N GLN A 48 -3.62 -6.30 -13.33
CA GLN A 48 -2.64 -5.43 -13.99
C GLN A 48 -1.77 -4.69 -12.98
N GLY A 49 -2.36 -4.23 -11.86
CA GLY A 49 -1.61 -3.64 -10.76
C GLY A 49 -0.58 -4.59 -10.16
N ILE A 50 -0.98 -5.84 -9.90
CA ILE A 50 -0.09 -6.90 -9.39
C ILE A 50 1.05 -7.17 -10.38
N GLU A 51 0.75 -7.28 -11.67
CA GLU A 51 1.74 -7.58 -12.70
C GLU A 51 2.73 -6.42 -12.90
N SER A 52 2.24 -5.18 -12.82
CA SER A 52 3.06 -3.98 -12.98
C SER A 52 4.15 -3.82 -11.93
N MET A 53 4.02 -4.52 -10.79
CA MET A 53 5.06 -4.58 -9.76
C MET A 53 6.31 -5.38 -10.19
N GLY A 54 6.21 -6.16 -11.27
CA GLY A 54 7.33 -6.92 -11.84
C GLY A 54 8.03 -7.81 -10.81
N ILE A 55 9.36 -7.80 -10.84
CA ILE A 55 10.20 -8.63 -9.95
C ILE A 55 9.99 -8.31 -8.46
N VAL A 56 9.69 -7.05 -8.12
CA VAL A 56 9.45 -6.62 -6.73
C VAL A 56 8.19 -7.31 -6.21
N GLY A 57 7.08 -7.20 -6.96
CA GLY A 57 5.83 -7.87 -6.60
C GLY A 57 5.98 -9.38 -6.51
N GLN A 58 6.67 -10.00 -7.47
CA GLN A 58 6.91 -11.45 -7.45
C GLN A 58 7.68 -11.89 -6.19
N LYS A 59 8.71 -11.15 -5.78
CA LYS A 59 9.49 -11.46 -4.57
C LYS A 59 8.65 -11.28 -3.31
N THR A 60 7.87 -10.21 -3.21
CA THR A 60 6.96 -9.98 -2.08
C THR A 60 5.94 -11.11 -1.96
N ILE A 61 5.27 -11.44 -3.07
CA ILE A 61 4.22 -12.45 -3.11
C ILE A 61 4.75 -13.82 -2.71
N LYS A 62 5.88 -14.24 -3.28
CA LYS A 62 6.50 -15.52 -2.93
C LYS A 62 7.02 -15.55 -1.50
N GLY A 63 7.68 -14.47 -1.06
CA GLY A 63 8.30 -14.40 0.27
C GLY A 63 7.29 -14.43 1.43
N GLN A 64 6.05 -13.98 1.19
CA GLN A 64 4.99 -13.99 2.21
C GLN A 64 3.88 -15.00 1.95
N ASN A 65 3.94 -15.78 0.87
CA ASN A 65 2.80 -16.54 0.37
C ASN A 65 1.55 -15.64 0.22
N LEU A 66 1.74 -14.42 -0.30
CA LEU A 66 0.73 -13.36 -0.31
C LEU A 66 -0.43 -13.71 -1.25
N ARG A 67 -1.65 -13.49 -0.77
CA ARG A 67 -2.89 -13.58 -1.56
C ARG A 67 -3.54 -12.21 -1.72
N TYR A 68 -4.19 -11.95 -2.84
CA TYR A 68 -5.00 -10.76 -3.05
C TYR A 68 -6.48 -11.14 -2.92
N LYS A 69 -7.11 -10.72 -1.84
CA LYS A 69 -8.54 -10.93 -1.58
C LYS A 69 -9.33 -9.79 -2.21
N ILE A 70 -10.08 -10.07 -3.27
CA ILE A 70 -10.84 -9.04 -3.99
C ILE A 70 -12.34 -9.26 -3.76
N ALA A 71 -13.02 -8.25 -3.24
CA ALA A 71 -14.42 -8.28 -2.83
C ALA A 71 -15.11 -6.92 -3.10
N GLN A 72 -16.44 -6.81 -2.91
CA GLN A 72 -17.14 -5.52 -2.97
C GLN A 72 -16.82 -4.65 -1.76
N LYS A 73 -16.87 -5.22 -0.54
CA LYS A 73 -16.67 -4.53 0.73
C LYS A 73 -15.88 -5.38 1.72
N THR A 74 -15.32 -4.73 2.74
CA THR A 74 -14.56 -5.40 3.81
C THR A 74 -15.41 -6.42 4.56
N SER A 75 -16.59 -6.01 5.02
CA SER A 75 -17.48 -6.84 5.84
C SER A 75 -18.09 -8.03 5.10
N ASP A 76 -18.04 -8.07 3.77
CA ASP A 76 -18.53 -9.23 3.02
C ASP A 76 -17.60 -10.46 3.18
N ILE A 77 -16.31 -10.22 3.43
CA ILE A 77 -15.29 -11.29 3.56
C ILE A 77 -14.66 -11.35 4.97
N PHE A 78 -14.90 -10.32 5.78
CA PHE A 78 -14.54 -10.22 7.19
C PHE A 78 -15.76 -9.73 8.00
N PRO A 79 -16.81 -10.55 8.14
CA PRO A 79 -18.06 -10.15 8.79
C PRO A 79 -17.87 -9.70 10.24
N GLU A 80 -16.85 -10.20 10.93
CA GLU A 80 -16.45 -9.80 12.28
C GLU A 80 -16.01 -8.34 12.39
N LEU A 81 -15.63 -7.70 11.28
CA LEU A 81 -15.22 -6.31 11.25
C LEU A 81 -16.38 -5.36 10.92
N LYS A 82 -17.59 -5.86 10.67
CA LYS A 82 -18.73 -5.02 10.27
C LYS A 82 -19.03 -3.95 11.32
N GLY A 83 -19.03 -2.69 10.91
CA GLY A 83 -19.26 -1.54 11.79
C GLY A 83 -18.09 -1.20 12.73
N HIS A 84 -16.97 -1.94 12.65
CA HIS A 84 -15.78 -1.61 13.42
C HIS A 84 -15.20 -0.29 12.93
N HIS A 85 -14.99 0.64 13.88
CA HIS A 85 -14.31 1.91 13.67
C HIS A 85 -12.83 1.74 14.02
N PRO A 86 -11.90 1.79 13.03
CA PRO A 86 -10.48 1.65 13.33
C PRO A 86 -9.95 2.85 14.11
N GLU A 87 -9.01 2.60 15.01
CA GLU A 87 -8.35 3.65 15.78
C GLU A 87 -7.67 4.67 14.84
N GLY A 88 -7.88 5.96 15.09
CA GLY A 88 -7.27 7.05 14.34
C GLY A 88 -7.96 7.38 13.00
N TRP A 89 -9.07 6.72 12.67
CA TRP A 89 -9.87 7.08 11.50
C TRP A 89 -10.82 8.25 11.82
N PRO A 90 -11.26 9.03 10.81
CA PRO A 90 -12.25 10.07 11.03
C PRO A 90 -13.54 9.52 11.64
N GLU A 91 -14.15 10.27 12.56
CA GLU A 91 -15.42 9.89 13.18
C GLU A 91 -16.49 9.57 12.11
N GLY A 92 -17.31 8.55 12.37
CA GLY A 92 -18.35 8.09 11.44
C GLY A 92 -17.86 7.16 10.33
N THR A 93 -16.56 6.89 10.23
CA THR A 93 -16.01 5.90 9.28
C THR A 93 -15.85 4.52 9.91
N THR A 94 -15.86 3.49 9.09
CA THR A 94 -15.72 2.07 9.47
C THR A 94 -14.76 1.37 8.52
N VAL A 95 -14.41 0.11 8.81
CA VAL A 95 -13.61 -0.73 7.89
C VAL A 95 -14.22 -0.86 6.48
N ASP A 96 -15.51 -0.67 6.30
CA ASP A 96 -16.17 -0.73 4.98
C ASP A 96 -15.90 0.52 4.14
N ASN A 97 -15.38 1.58 4.74
CA ASN A 97 -14.83 2.73 4.02
C ASN A 97 -13.43 2.42 3.46
N ALA A 98 -12.73 1.36 3.91
CA ALA A 98 -11.40 1.05 3.40
C ALA A 98 -11.46 0.65 1.91
N PRO A 99 -10.71 1.30 1.01
CA PRO A 99 -10.57 0.84 -0.38
C PRO A 99 -9.68 -0.41 -0.49
N GLY A 100 -8.81 -0.63 0.51
CA GLY A 100 -7.97 -1.80 0.63
C GLY A 100 -7.10 -1.71 1.88
N PHE A 101 -6.44 -2.82 2.23
CA PHE A 101 -5.43 -2.87 3.29
C PHE A 101 -4.54 -4.12 3.14
N SER A 102 -3.32 -4.04 3.66
CA SER A 102 -2.41 -5.16 3.80
C SER A 102 -2.46 -5.77 5.20
N ALA A 103 -2.48 -7.10 5.27
CA ALA A 103 -2.31 -7.89 6.49
C ALA A 103 -1.27 -9.00 6.27
N VAL A 104 -0.96 -9.77 7.31
CA VAL A 104 -0.03 -10.91 7.17
C VAL A 104 -0.62 -11.95 6.22
N GLY A 105 0.08 -12.21 5.12
CA GLY A 105 -0.30 -13.24 4.15
C GLY A 105 -1.38 -12.83 3.14
N PHE A 106 -1.98 -11.64 3.26
CA PHE A 106 -2.88 -11.14 2.22
C PHE A 106 -2.95 -9.61 2.09
N ILE A 107 -3.40 -9.16 0.92
CA ILE A 107 -3.86 -7.79 0.66
C ILE A 107 -5.34 -7.88 0.29
N ALA A 108 -6.17 -7.06 0.90
CA ALA A 108 -7.59 -6.96 0.56
C ALA A 108 -7.85 -5.70 -0.26
N LEU A 109 -8.69 -5.81 -1.30
CA LEU A 109 -9.04 -4.73 -2.22
C LEU A 109 -10.55 -4.77 -2.47
N PHE A 110 -11.20 -3.62 -2.31
CA PHE A 110 -12.66 -3.55 -2.26
C PHE A 110 -13.23 -2.69 -3.38
N GLU A 111 -14.11 -3.23 -4.22
CA GLU A 111 -14.63 -2.51 -5.39
C GLU A 111 -15.54 -1.32 -5.02
N LYS A 112 -16.28 -1.44 -3.91
CA LYS A 112 -17.32 -0.50 -3.48
C LYS A 112 -17.12 -0.05 -2.03
N PRO A 113 -15.97 0.57 -1.70
CA PRO A 113 -15.79 1.12 -0.37
C PRO A 113 -16.80 2.26 -0.15
N ILE A 114 -17.27 2.42 1.08
CA ILE A 114 -18.24 3.46 1.43
C ILE A 114 -17.55 4.82 1.42
N ASP A 115 -18.11 5.79 0.69
CA ASP A 115 -17.67 7.19 0.63
C ASP A 115 -16.16 7.40 0.37
N GLN A 116 -15.53 6.42 -0.27
CA GLN A 116 -14.14 6.44 -0.67
C GLN A 116 -14.02 6.08 -2.14
N PRO A 117 -12.98 6.57 -2.84
CA PRO A 117 -12.72 6.16 -4.20
C PRO A 117 -12.46 4.65 -4.28
N LYS A 118 -12.98 4.03 -5.33
CA LYS A 118 -12.61 2.67 -5.71
C LYS A 118 -11.08 2.57 -5.83
N PRO A 119 -10.46 1.50 -5.31
CA PRO A 119 -9.02 1.27 -5.43
C PRO A 119 -8.62 1.13 -6.90
N ASN A 120 -7.44 1.66 -7.22
CA ASN A 120 -6.83 1.60 -8.54
C ASN A 120 -5.48 0.88 -8.48
N ILE A 121 -4.81 0.78 -9.62
CA ILE A 121 -3.48 0.17 -9.75
C ILE A 121 -2.47 0.74 -8.74
N THR A 122 -2.50 2.05 -8.46
CA THR A 122 -1.58 2.69 -7.50
C THR A 122 -1.78 2.13 -6.08
N LEU A 123 -3.03 1.89 -5.66
CA LEU A 123 -3.29 1.29 -4.36
C LEU A 123 -2.74 -0.14 -4.28
N VAL A 124 -2.89 -0.94 -5.34
CA VAL A 124 -2.33 -2.30 -5.39
C VAL A 124 -0.82 -2.27 -5.13
N ARG A 125 -0.10 -1.33 -5.77
CA ARG A 125 1.35 -1.16 -5.59
C ARG A 125 1.69 -0.72 -4.16
N HIS A 126 0.93 0.23 -3.62
CA HIS A 126 1.09 0.73 -2.26
C HIS A 126 0.94 -0.39 -1.22
N GLU A 127 -0.15 -1.15 -1.26
CA GLU A 127 -0.38 -2.26 -0.33
C GLU A 127 0.67 -3.37 -0.50
N THR A 128 1.10 -3.63 -1.74
CA THR A 128 2.18 -4.59 -2.01
C THR A 128 3.50 -4.17 -1.38
N LEU A 129 3.78 -2.86 -1.30
CA LEU A 129 4.95 -2.34 -0.60
C LEU A 129 4.82 -2.45 0.92
N HIS A 130 3.62 -2.32 1.51
CA HIS A 130 3.44 -2.67 2.93
C HIS A 130 3.71 -4.16 3.20
N GLY A 131 3.33 -5.04 2.27
CA GLY A 131 3.75 -6.43 2.27
C GLY A 131 5.28 -6.55 2.26
N LEU A 132 5.96 -5.87 1.34
CA LEU A 132 7.43 -5.92 1.24
C LEU A 132 8.13 -5.42 2.52
N ASP A 133 7.65 -4.31 3.09
CA ASP A 133 8.14 -3.75 4.35
C ASP A 133 8.09 -4.77 5.49
N SER A 134 6.94 -5.45 5.64
CA SER A 134 6.75 -6.49 6.64
C SER A 134 7.61 -7.73 6.36
N LEU A 135 7.83 -8.10 5.10
CA LEU A 135 8.68 -9.24 4.71
C LEU A 135 10.13 -8.96 5.13
N PHE A 136 10.60 -7.76 4.84
CA PHE A 136 11.98 -7.38 5.07
C PHE A 136 12.27 -7.14 6.55
N GLY A 137 11.30 -6.60 7.31
CA GLY A 137 11.40 -6.56 8.77
C GLY A 137 11.75 -7.93 9.37
N LYS A 138 11.00 -8.97 8.97
CA LYS A 138 11.25 -10.36 9.39
C LYS A 138 12.62 -10.89 8.99
N ILE A 139 13.07 -10.60 7.76
CA ILE A 139 14.37 -11.08 7.24
C ILE A 139 15.55 -10.43 7.96
N PHE A 140 15.50 -9.12 8.22
CA PHE A 140 16.62 -8.35 8.78
C PHE A 140 16.77 -8.48 10.31
N LYS A 141 16.39 -9.63 10.87
CA LYS A 141 16.71 -10.12 12.22
C LYS A 141 16.30 -9.21 13.40
N GLY A 142 15.00 -8.86 13.49
CA GLY A 142 14.40 -8.48 14.78
C GLY A 142 13.44 -7.28 14.79
N ASN A 143 13.21 -6.63 13.65
CA ASN A 143 12.22 -5.54 13.56
C ASN A 143 10.91 -6.06 12.95
N GLU A 144 9.78 -5.51 13.37
CA GLU A 144 8.48 -5.80 12.76
C GLU A 144 8.42 -5.29 11.30
N PHE A 145 9.07 -4.14 11.03
CA PHE A 145 9.06 -3.46 9.74
C PHE A 145 10.47 -3.10 9.26
N PHE A 146 10.73 -3.19 7.96
CA PHE A 146 11.99 -2.74 7.35
C PHE A 146 12.22 -1.24 7.54
N THR A 147 11.15 -0.46 7.53
CA THR A 147 11.22 0.99 7.76
C THR A 147 11.70 1.35 9.17
N ASP A 148 11.73 0.40 10.11
CA ASP A 148 12.29 0.59 11.45
C ASP A 148 13.81 0.35 11.52
N THR A 149 14.43 -0.04 10.41
CA THR A 149 15.90 -0.11 10.35
C THR A 149 16.54 1.26 10.56
N LYS A 150 17.73 1.27 11.17
CA LYS A 150 18.51 2.50 11.40
C LYS A 150 18.79 3.26 10.10
N GLY A 151 19.06 2.54 9.01
CA GLY A 151 19.35 3.12 7.70
C GLY A 151 18.17 3.89 7.12
N PHE A 152 16.99 3.25 7.06
CA PHE A 152 15.78 3.89 6.55
C PHE A 152 15.36 5.07 7.44
N THR A 153 15.33 4.86 8.77
CA THR A 153 14.95 5.91 9.73
C THR A 153 15.86 7.13 9.62
N LYS A 154 17.17 6.95 9.41
CA LYS A 154 18.12 8.06 9.20
C LYS A 154 17.84 8.83 7.91
N ALA A 155 17.54 8.15 6.80
CA ALA A 155 17.19 8.80 5.54
C ALA A 155 15.89 9.61 5.68
N TYR A 156 14.88 9.01 6.30
CA TYR A 156 13.58 9.64 6.54
C TYR A 156 13.69 10.89 7.42
N LEU A 157 14.37 10.82 8.58
CA LEU A 157 14.53 11.96 9.48
C LEU A 157 15.30 13.13 8.83
N LYS A 158 16.22 12.84 7.90
CA LYS A 158 16.93 13.89 7.15
C LYS A 158 15.97 14.69 6.26
N ASP A 159 14.97 14.03 5.69
CA ASP A 159 13.92 14.70 4.91
C ASP A 159 12.95 15.46 5.83
N ILE A 160 12.49 14.83 6.92
CA ILE A 160 11.61 15.48 7.91
C ILE A 160 12.23 16.77 8.47
N LYS A 161 13.54 16.78 8.74
CA LYS A 161 14.26 17.97 9.21
C LYS A 161 14.14 19.15 8.24
N ASN A 162 14.18 18.90 6.93
CA ASN A 162 14.13 19.93 5.89
C ASN A 162 12.71 20.16 5.34
N LEU A 163 11.73 19.39 5.84
CA LEU A 163 10.36 19.40 5.33
C LEU A 163 9.70 20.78 5.39
N PRO A 164 9.80 21.58 6.48
CA PRO A 164 9.18 22.90 6.53
C PRO A 164 9.68 23.84 5.42
N GLU A 165 10.98 23.86 5.17
CA GLU A 165 11.59 24.68 4.12
C GLU A 165 11.21 24.18 2.72
N ASN A 166 11.27 22.86 2.51
CA ASN A 166 10.89 22.25 1.24
C ASN A 166 9.40 22.47 0.94
N MET A 167 8.51 22.37 1.93
CA MET A 167 7.08 22.65 1.76
C MET A 167 6.82 24.10 1.42
N LYS A 168 7.50 25.06 2.08
CA LYS A 168 7.41 26.48 1.74
C LYS A 168 7.82 26.76 0.29
N LYS A 169 8.83 26.04 -0.21
CA LYS A 169 9.39 26.22 -1.55
C LYS A 169 8.60 25.51 -2.66
N TYR A 170 8.14 24.28 -2.41
CA TYR A 170 7.61 23.39 -3.44
C TYR A 170 6.12 23.07 -3.27
N GLY A 171 5.58 23.11 -2.05
CA GLY A 171 4.20 22.69 -1.74
C GLY A 171 3.13 23.62 -2.29
N LYS A 172 3.41 24.94 -2.39
CA LYS A 172 2.42 25.97 -2.76
C LYS A 172 1.72 25.77 -4.12
N LYS A 173 2.32 25.00 -5.03
CA LYS A 173 1.80 24.77 -6.38
C LYS A 173 1.02 23.46 -6.52
N VAL A 174 0.95 22.66 -5.47
CA VAL A 174 0.33 21.33 -5.50
C VAL A 174 -0.91 21.36 -4.61
N LYS A 175 -2.07 21.10 -5.21
CA LYS A 175 -3.34 21.04 -4.50
C LYS A 175 -3.27 19.93 -3.44
N ASP A 176 -3.80 20.21 -2.26
CA ASP A 176 -3.89 19.25 -1.14
C ASP A 176 -2.54 18.73 -0.62
N ALA A 177 -1.44 19.45 -0.93
CA ALA A 177 -0.08 19.08 -0.52
C ALA A 177 0.05 18.88 0.99
N ASP A 178 -0.44 19.82 1.80
CA ASP A 178 -0.30 19.73 3.26
C ASP A 178 -1.00 18.50 3.83
N THR A 179 -2.25 18.23 3.40
CA THR A 179 -3.01 17.05 3.83
C THR A 179 -2.26 15.76 3.47
N TYR A 180 -1.76 15.67 2.24
CA TYR A 180 -1.06 14.49 1.77
C TYR A 180 0.28 14.27 2.49
N ILE A 181 1.06 15.35 2.69
CA ILE A 181 2.33 15.27 3.41
C ILE A 181 2.09 14.94 4.89
N ASN A 182 1.04 15.49 5.51
CA ASN A 182 0.65 15.13 6.87
C ASN A 182 0.32 13.63 6.99
N TYR A 183 -0.35 13.06 5.98
CA TYR A 183 -0.57 11.62 5.88
C TYR A 183 0.74 10.82 5.74
N LEU A 184 1.76 11.31 5.03
CA LEU A 184 3.06 10.63 4.93
C LEU A 184 3.91 10.76 6.19
N ILE A 185 3.71 11.79 7.02
CA ILE A 185 4.50 11.98 8.23
C ILE A 185 3.87 11.37 9.48
N GLN A 186 2.53 11.31 9.57
CA GLN A 186 1.80 10.75 10.72
C GLN A 186 2.34 11.27 12.07
N GLY A 187 2.57 12.59 12.16
CA GLY A 187 3.12 13.23 13.36
C GLY A 187 4.62 13.03 13.61
N SER A 188 5.37 12.50 12.64
CA SER A 188 6.83 12.48 12.69
C SER A 188 7.42 13.89 12.74
N ASN A 189 8.52 14.04 13.48
CA ASN A 189 9.27 15.28 13.60
C ASN A 189 10.79 15.02 13.51
N PRO A 190 11.64 16.06 13.46
CA PRO A 190 13.08 15.87 13.25
C PRO A 190 13.79 15.06 14.35
N GLN A 191 13.19 14.93 15.53
CA GLN A 191 13.72 14.19 16.68
C GLN A 191 13.15 12.77 16.78
N LYS A 192 11.92 12.54 16.30
CA LYS A 192 11.19 11.28 16.45
C LYS A 192 10.43 10.94 15.17
N ALA A 193 10.77 9.83 14.56
CA ALA A 193 10.01 9.26 13.44
C ALA A 193 8.90 8.34 13.96
N ASN A 194 7.66 8.58 13.54
CA ASN A 194 6.54 7.66 13.75
C ASN A 194 6.67 6.47 12.80
N THR A 195 6.52 5.25 13.32
CA THR A 195 6.54 4.02 12.51
C THR A 195 5.50 4.08 11.39
N GLN A 196 4.27 4.52 11.66
CA GLN A 196 3.24 4.62 10.61
C GLN A 196 3.68 5.58 9.50
N GLY A 197 4.19 6.76 9.84
CA GLY A 197 4.67 7.74 8.85
C GLY A 197 5.79 7.18 7.97
N LYS A 198 6.76 6.47 8.57
CA LYS A 198 7.82 5.80 7.80
C LYS A 198 7.26 4.74 6.84
N ARG A 199 6.27 3.95 7.29
CA ARG A 199 5.61 2.91 6.48
C ARG A 199 4.83 3.51 5.32
N GLU A 200 4.06 4.57 5.56
CA GLU A 200 3.30 5.27 4.50
C GLU A 200 4.23 5.89 3.47
N ALA A 201 5.28 6.60 3.92
CA ALA A 201 6.27 7.18 3.03
C ALA A 201 6.97 6.11 2.17
N PHE A 202 7.36 4.98 2.78
CA PHE A 202 7.93 3.85 2.05
C PHE A 202 6.98 3.31 0.98
N ALA A 203 5.72 3.05 1.33
CA ALA A 203 4.75 2.46 0.43
C ALA A 203 4.38 3.41 -0.73
N VAL A 204 4.18 4.69 -0.45
CA VAL A 204 3.89 5.70 -1.47
C VAL A 204 5.08 5.91 -2.42
N ILE A 205 6.29 6.11 -1.89
CA ILE A 205 7.50 6.28 -2.71
C ILE A 205 7.75 5.03 -3.55
N GLY A 206 7.62 3.85 -2.94
CA GLY A 206 7.80 2.58 -3.64
C GLY A 206 6.76 2.35 -4.73
N ALA A 207 5.50 2.71 -4.49
CA ALA A 207 4.44 2.66 -5.50
C ALA A 207 4.78 3.59 -6.67
N LYS A 208 5.16 4.85 -6.39
CA LYS A 208 5.59 5.84 -7.40
C LYS A 208 6.70 5.27 -8.28
N LEU A 209 7.76 4.75 -7.67
CA LEU A 209 8.91 4.18 -8.39
C LEU A 209 8.54 2.94 -9.21
N ASN A 210 7.51 2.18 -8.81
CA ASN A 210 6.99 1.07 -9.59
C ASN A 210 5.95 1.46 -10.64
N GLY A 211 5.40 2.66 -10.55
CA GLY A 211 4.27 3.05 -11.37
C GLY A 211 4.55 3.80 -12.67
N GLY A 212 5.74 4.38 -12.80
CA GLY A 212 6.15 5.11 -14.00
C GLY A 212 5.17 6.24 -14.38
N SER A 213 5.03 6.48 -15.69
CA SER A 213 4.27 7.60 -16.24
C SER A 213 2.76 7.53 -15.99
N ASP A 214 2.18 6.33 -15.87
CA ASP A 214 0.75 6.17 -15.60
C ASP A 214 0.39 6.60 -14.18
N GLN A 215 1.29 6.37 -13.22
CA GLN A 215 1.10 6.85 -11.85
C GLN A 215 1.27 8.36 -11.74
N GLU A 216 2.22 8.95 -12.48
CA GLU A 216 2.44 10.40 -12.49
C GLU A 216 1.22 11.18 -12.99
N LYS A 217 0.48 10.64 -13.97
CA LYS A 217 -0.79 11.22 -14.43
C LYS A 217 -1.87 11.21 -13.36
N LEU A 218 -1.92 10.14 -12.55
CA LEU A 218 -2.91 9.97 -11.49
C LEU A 218 -2.59 10.81 -10.25
N SER A 219 -1.30 11.08 -9.98
CA SER A 219 -0.86 11.76 -8.75
C SER A 219 -0.97 13.29 -8.82
N LYS A 220 -1.38 13.88 -9.95
CA LYS A 220 -1.63 15.33 -10.11
C LYS A 220 -0.48 16.23 -9.61
N GLY A 221 0.76 15.79 -9.81
CA GLY A 221 1.97 16.51 -9.39
C GLY A 221 2.47 16.17 -7.98
N MET A 222 1.76 15.33 -7.22
CA MET A 222 2.19 14.89 -5.90
C MET A 222 3.50 14.08 -5.94
N ASP A 223 3.69 13.25 -6.97
CA ASP A 223 4.93 12.49 -7.16
C ASP A 223 6.15 13.41 -7.30
N LYS A 224 6.01 14.51 -8.03
CA LYS A 224 7.08 15.51 -8.17
C LYS A 224 7.36 16.21 -6.85
N LEU A 225 6.31 16.48 -6.06
CA LEU A 225 6.49 17.06 -4.74
C LEU A 225 7.26 16.11 -3.83
N ILE A 226 6.91 14.83 -3.82
CA ILE A 226 7.60 13.78 -3.04
C ILE A 226 9.10 13.78 -3.35
N ASP A 227 9.50 13.86 -4.62
CA ASP A 227 10.92 13.91 -5.00
C ASP A 227 11.67 15.14 -4.46
N LYS A 228 10.95 16.24 -4.21
CA LYS A 228 11.53 17.47 -3.67
C LYS A 228 11.54 17.50 -2.14
N VAL A 229 10.52 16.92 -1.50
CA VAL A 229 10.37 16.97 -0.04
C VAL A 229 10.97 15.76 0.68
N PHE A 230 11.06 14.60 0.01
CA PHE A 230 11.62 13.35 0.52
C PHE A 230 12.80 12.80 -0.30
N PRO A 231 13.77 13.63 -0.75
CA PRO A 231 14.81 13.18 -1.68
C PRO A 231 15.71 12.07 -1.12
N ASN A 232 16.00 12.07 0.18
CA ASN A 232 16.88 11.04 0.77
C ASN A 232 16.13 9.70 0.91
N THR A 233 14.84 9.76 1.27
CA THR A 233 13.97 8.59 1.38
C THR A 233 13.72 7.98 0.00
N VAL A 234 13.45 8.82 -1.02
CA VAL A 234 13.31 8.38 -2.42
C VAL A 234 14.55 7.63 -2.88
N ALA A 235 15.75 8.20 -2.72
CA ALA A 235 16.99 7.55 -3.12
C ALA A 235 17.23 6.23 -2.37
N TYR A 236 16.84 6.15 -1.09
CA TYR A 236 16.98 4.94 -0.30
C TYR A 236 16.06 3.81 -0.79
N VAL A 237 14.79 4.14 -1.07
CA VAL A 237 13.81 3.17 -1.60
C VAL A 237 14.21 2.74 -3.01
N GLU A 238 14.62 3.68 -3.87
CA GLU A 238 15.10 3.38 -5.22
C GLU A 238 16.27 2.38 -5.18
N LYS A 239 17.27 2.62 -4.33
CA LYS A 239 18.38 1.68 -4.13
C LYS A 239 17.90 0.30 -3.67
N LEU A 240 16.93 0.23 -2.77
CA LEU A 240 16.35 -1.04 -2.33
C LEU A 240 15.68 -1.79 -3.49
N LEU A 241 14.85 -1.10 -4.27
CA LEU A 241 14.16 -1.70 -5.41
C LEU A 241 15.16 -2.17 -6.47
N TRP A 242 16.24 -1.40 -6.69
CA TRP A 242 17.33 -1.81 -7.58
C TRP A 242 18.02 -3.09 -7.10
N LEU A 243 18.33 -3.20 -5.81
CA LEU A 243 18.87 -4.42 -5.21
C LEU A 243 17.92 -5.62 -5.31
N LEU A 244 16.62 -5.36 -5.42
CA LEU A 244 15.60 -6.39 -5.69
C LEU A 244 15.51 -6.81 -7.16
N GLY A 245 16.32 -6.21 -8.02
CA GLY A 245 16.38 -6.49 -9.45
C GLY A 245 15.48 -5.60 -10.30
N LYS A 246 14.88 -4.55 -9.73
CA LYS A 246 14.19 -3.53 -10.53
C LYS A 246 15.24 -2.75 -11.32
N ARG A 247 15.17 -2.77 -12.64
CA ARG A 247 16.06 -2.02 -13.53
C ARG A 247 15.27 -0.94 -14.25
#